data_AF-A0A7X1CAQ1-F1
#
_entry.id   AF-A0A7X1CAQ1-F1
#
_cell.length_a   1.000
_cell.length_b   1.000
_cell.length_c   1.000
_cell.angle_alpha   90.00
_cell.angle_beta   90.00
_cell.angle_gamma   90.00
#
_symmetry.space_group_name_H-M   'P 1'
#
loop_
_entity.id
_entity.type
_entity.pdbx_description
1 polymer ?
#
loop_
_entity_poly.entity_id
_entity_poly.type
_entity_poly.pdbx_seq_one_letter_code
_entity_poly.pdbx_strand_id
1 'polypeptide(L)' 'MKKTYQGNGFAIIEKEAQYQITWPQGPYDKPVFYSISKENANKALESPQDAYEVMIYVETGQWPNKDELT' A
#
# COMPACT_ATOMS: atom_id res chain seq x y z
N MET A 1 5.16 2.96 -19.88
CA MET A 1 4.43 1.69 -19.67
C MET A 1 3.91 1.69 -18.24
N LYS A 2 2.63 1.36 -18.03
CA LYS A 2 2.04 1.22 -16.68
C LYS A 2 2.18 -0.25 -16.26
N LYS A 3 2.68 -0.51 -15.05
CA LYS A 3 2.67 -1.84 -14.43
C LYS A 3 1.76 -1.81 -13.21
N THR A 4 1.08 -2.93 -12.97
CA THR A 4 0.26 -3.13 -11.78
C THR A 4 0.67 -4.43 -11.11
N TYR A 5 0.96 -4.38 -9.82
CA TYR A 5 1.29 -5.50 -8.97
C TYR A 5 0.10 -5.76 -8.05
N GLN A 6 -0.44 -6.98 -8.07
CA GLN A 6 -1.59 -7.37 -7.26
C GLN A 6 -1.11 -8.04 -5.98
N GLY A 7 -1.55 -7.53 -4.83
CA GLY A 7 -1.40 -8.16 -3.53
C GLY A 7 -2.76 -8.62 -3.00
N ASN A 8 -2.77 -9.30 -1.86
CA ASN A 8 -4.03 -9.71 -1.23
C ASN A 8 -4.71 -8.49 -0.59
N GLY A 9 -5.77 -7.97 -1.21
CA GLY A 9 -6.52 -6.82 -0.72
C GLY A 9 -5.97 -5.44 -1.12
N PHE A 10 -4.89 -5.40 -1.91
CA PHE A 10 -4.31 -4.14 -2.39
C PHE A 10 -3.67 -4.32 -3.78
N ALA A 11 -3.35 -3.20 -4.44
CA ALA A 11 -2.54 -3.19 -5.64
C ALA A 11 -1.54 -2.03 -5.63
N ILE A 12 -0.39 -2.22 -6.28
CA ILE A 12 0.61 -1.18 -6.52
C ILE A 12 0.65 -0.85 -8.01
N ILE A 13 0.60 0.42 -8.34
CA ILE A 13 0.65 0.94 -9.71
C ILE A 13 1.97 1.67 -9.90
N GLU A 14 2.79 1.24 -10.87
CA GLU A 14 3.99 1.94 -11.31
C GLU A 14 3.71 2.61 -12.67
N LYS A 15 3.89 3.93 -12.73
CA LYS A 15 3.80 4.71 -13.98
C LYS A 15 4.86 5.80 -13.97
N GLU A 16 5.72 5.82 -14.98
CA GLU A 16 6.73 6.89 -15.16
C GLU A 16 7.60 7.13 -13.90
N ALA A 17 8.05 6.05 -13.26
CA ALA A 17 8.80 6.04 -12.00
C ALA A 17 8.05 6.59 -10.77
N GLN A 18 6.74 6.83 -10.89
CA GLN A 18 5.84 7.11 -9.77
C GLN A 18 5.15 5.83 -9.33
N TYR A 19 4.99 5.67 -8.01
CA TYR A 19 4.34 4.52 -7.39
C TYR A 19 3.10 4.97 -6.61
N GLN A 20 2.03 4.21 -6.74
CA GLN A 20 0.82 4.36 -5.95
C GLN A 20 0.40 3.02 -5.36
N ILE A 21 -0.11 3.02 -4.14
CA ILE A 21 -0.81 1.87 -3.55
C ILE A 21 -2.31 2.17 -3.50
N THR A 22 -3.13 1.14 -3.70
CA THR A 22 -4.59 1.25 -3.67
C THR A 22 -5.23 0.04 -3.05
N TRP A 23 -6.32 0.25 -2.31
CA TRP A 23 -7.16 -0.79 -1.73
C TRP A 23 -8.60 -0.28 -1.58
N PRO A 24 -9.60 -1.16 -1.47
CA PRO A 24 -10.97 -0.79 -1.15
C PRO A 24 -11.08 -0.25 0.29
N GLN A 25 -11.77 0.87 0.49
CA GLN A 25 -12.02 1.42 1.82
C GLN A 25 -13.48 1.85 1.99
N GLY A 26 -13.99 1.67 3.22
CA GLY A 26 -15.33 2.09 3.63
C GLY A 26 -16.44 1.15 3.17
N PRO A 27 -17.72 1.48 3.47
CA PRO A 27 -18.87 0.57 3.31
C PRO A 27 -19.25 0.26 1.85
N TYR A 28 -18.60 0.90 0.88
CA TYR A 28 -18.86 0.73 -0.55
C TYR A 28 -17.64 0.27 -1.33
N ASP A 29 -16.58 -0.19 -0.64
CA ASP A 29 -15.36 -0.72 -1.26
C ASP A 29 -14.75 0.21 -2.33
N LYS A 30 -14.85 1.52 -2.11
CA LYS A 30 -14.29 2.48 -3.05
C LYS A 30 -12.76 2.43 -2.96
N PRO A 31 -12.04 2.31 -4.09
CA PRO A 31 -10.60 2.28 -4.05
C PRO A 31 -10.06 3.65 -3.65
N VAL A 32 -9.21 3.66 -2.64
CA VAL A 32 -8.39 4.83 -2.27
C VAL A 32 -7.02 4.72 -2.93
N PHE A 33 -6.35 5.85 -3.17
CA PHE A 33 -5.07 5.89 -3.87
C PHE A 33 -4.10 6.78 -3.11
N TYR A 34 -2.95 6.22 -2.73
CA TYR A 34 -1.89 6.96 -2.05
C TYR A 34 -0.60 6.87 -2.86
N SER A 35 0.05 8.02 -3.06
CA SER A 35 1.40 8.07 -3.63
C SER A 35 2.40 7.54 -2.62
N ILE A 36 3.32 6.69 -3.08
CA ILE A 36 4.35 6.08 -2.24
C ILE A 36 5.73 6.18 -2.88
N SER A 37 6.77 6.08 -2.05
CA SER A 37 8.13 5.91 -2.53
C SER A 37 8.30 4.54 -3.17
N LYS A 38 9.34 4.39 -4.01
CA LYS A 38 9.75 3.09 -4.54
C LYS A 38 10.11 2.11 -3.42
N GLU A 39 10.70 2.60 -2.33
CA GLU A 39 11.05 1.79 -1.16
C GLU A 39 9.81 1.21 -0.48
N ASN A 40 8.78 2.02 -0.25
CA ASN A 40 7.51 1.55 0.31
C ASN A 40 6.80 0.59 -0.66
N ALA A 41 6.93 0.80 -1.97
CA ALA A 41 6.39 -0.13 -2.96
C ALA A 41 7.10 -1.49 -2.89
N ASN A 42 8.42 -1.49 -2.78
CA ASN A 42 9.20 -2.73 -2.63
C ASN A 42 8.83 -3.44 -1.31
N LYS A 43 8.83 -2.72 -0.18
CA LYS A 43 8.43 -3.25 1.14
C LYS A 43 7.05 -3.89 1.08
N ALA A 44 6.05 -3.21 0.53
CA ALA A 44 4.70 -3.76 0.40
C ALA A 44 4.62 -5.01 -0.50
N LEU A 45 5.59 -5.24 -1.39
CA LEU A 45 5.67 -6.45 -2.21
C LEU A 45 6.44 -7.60 -1.53
N GLU A 46 7.10 -7.36 -0.39
CA GLU A 46 7.87 -8.39 0.33
C GLU A 46 6.95 -9.36 1.08
N SER A 47 5.92 -8.86 1.77
CA SER A 47 4.95 -9.70 2.48
C SER A 47 3.60 -9.02 2.67
N PRO A 48 2.52 -9.79 2.94
CA PRO A 48 1.22 -9.21 3.33
C PRO A 48 1.29 -8.32 4.57
N GLN A 49 2.16 -8.65 5.53
CA GLN A 49 2.38 -7.85 6.73
C GLN A 49 3.02 -6.51 6.38
N ASP A 50 4.06 -6.52 5.56
CA ASP A 50 4.73 -5.31 5.11
C ASP A 50 3.80 -4.41 4.29
N ALA A 51 2.92 -5.00 3.48
CA ALA A 51 1.88 -4.25 2.77
C ALA A 51 0.93 -3.54 3.73
N TYR A 52 0.47 -4.25 4.76
CA TYR A 52 -0.41 -3.69 5.77
C TYR A 52 0.26 -2.53 6.55
N GLU A 53 1.54 -2.68 6.93
CA GLU A 53 2.31 -1.60 7.55
C GLU A 53 2.40 -0.36 6.66
N VAL A 54 2.66 -0.55 5.36
CA VAL A 54 2.71 0.55 4.39
C VAL A 54 1.34 1.21 4.23
N MET A 55 0.24 0.45 4.22
CA MET A 55 -1.12 0.98 4.15
C MET A 55 -1.44 1.87 5.36
N ILE A 56 -1.10 1.43 6.58
CA ILE A 56 -1.28 2.25 7.80
C ILE A 56 -0.43 3.52 7.72
N TYR A 57 0.84 3.40 7.29
CA TYR A 57 1.74 4.54 7.21
C TYR A 57 1.22 5.61 6.25
N VAL A 58 0.72 5.26 5.07
CA VAL A 58 0.25 6.25 4.11
C VAL A 58 -1.10 6.86 4.48
N GLU A 59 -1.90 6.14 5.26
CA GLU A 59 -3.19 6.62 5.76
C GLU A 59 -3.03 7.55 6.97
N THR A 60 -2.13 7.23 7.89
CA THR A 60 -1.98 7.94 9.18
C THR A 60 -0.76 8.86 9.25
N GLY A 61 0.23 8.65 8.38
CA GLY A 61 1.55 9.27 8.46
C GLY A 61 2.49 8.62 9.48
N GLN A 62 2.08 7.55 10.15
CA GLN A 62 2.84 6.87 11.21
C GLN A 62 2.98 5.38 10.94
N TRP A 63 4.17 4.82 11.16
CA TRP A 63 4.36 3.38 11.10
C TRP A 63 3.68 2.72 12.30
N PRO A 64 2.95 1.61 12.11
CA PRO A 64 2.35 0.90 13.23
C PRO A 64 3.42 0.34 14.17
N ASN A 65 3.14 0.33 15.47
CA ASN A 65 3.99 -0.40 16.41
C ASN A 65 3.76 -1.89 16.23
N LYS A 66 4.81 -2.71 16.37
CA LYS A 66 4.69 -4.17 16.24
C LYS A 66 3.69 -4.78 17.23
N ASP A 67 3.49 -4.13 18.37
CA ASP A 67 2.55 -4.54 19.42
C ASP A 67 1.09 -4.19 19.08
N GLU A 68 0.85 -3.33 18.08
CA GLU A 68 -0.50 -2.94 17.63
C GLU A 68 -1.02 -3.86 16.50
N LEU A 69 -0.17 -4.77 16.02
CA LEU A 69 -0.45 -5.68 14.90
C LEU A 69 -0.93 -7.07 15.37
N THR A 70 -1.31 -7.19 16.65
CA THR A 70 -1.69 -8.44 17.34
C THR A 70 -3.17 -8.81 17.22
#